data_AF-F2UCV3-F1
#
_entry.id   AF-F2UCV3-F1
#
_cell.length_a   1.000
_cell.length_b   1.000
_cell.length_c   1.000
_cell.angle_alpha   90.00
_cell.angle_beta   90.00
_cell.angle_gamma   90.00
#
_symmetry.space_group_name_H-M   'P 1'
#
loop_
_entity.id
_entity.type
_entity.pdbx_description
1 polymer ?
#
loop_
_entity_poly.entity_id
_entity_poly.type
_entity_poly.pdbx_seq_one_letter_code
_entity_poly.pdbx_strand_id
1 'polypeptide(L)'
;MGCPVMGSSPKSKELGDALKKFAALLPQCEDEEVQLHTCRNRVASASSFTQKLWGFGIGRGHCAEEASRFSDCAAKKEAVSVHITKACAGGDHRGIAVAYDKCLAANENNATACAPVLQGFLDCARQEAQRYQKRVNVTAAATKSQ
;
A
#
# COMPACT_ATOMS: atom_id res chain seq x y z
N MET A 1 -21.69 -7.03 -35.72
CA MET A 1 -21.54 -5.78 -34.95
C MET A 1 -20.50 -6.04 -33.88
N GLY A 2 -19.29 -5.50 -34.07
CA GLY A 2 -18.13 -5.80 -33.21
C GLY A 2 -18.22 -5.04 -31.89
N CYS A 3 -18.03 -5.75 -30.78
CA CYS A 3 -17.88 -5.15 -29.46
C CYS A 3 -16.63 -4.24 -29.47
N PRO A 4 -16.72 -2.96 -29.10
CA PRO A 4 -15.53 -2.14 -28.91
C PRO A 4 -14.75 -2.76 -27.75
N VAL A 5 -13.59 -3.32 -28.09
CA VAL A 5 -12.56 -3.70 -27.13
C VAL A 5 -12.31 -2.46 -26.26
N MET A 6 -12.56 -2.57 -24.95
CA MET A 6 -12.20 -1.55 -23.97
C MET A 6 -10.69 -1.33 -24.03
N GLY A 7 -10.26 -0.48 -24.95
CA GLY A 7 -8.92 0.08 -24.95
C GLY A 7 -8.82 0.91 -23.68
N SER A 8 -8.12 0.39 -22.68
CA SER A 8 -7.65 1.18 -21.56
C SER A 8 -6.99 2.42 -22.15
N SER A 9 -7.60 3.59 -22.00
CA SER A 9 -7.04 4.82 -22.55
C SER A 9 -5.59 4.95 -22.07
N PRO A 10 -4.63 5.38 -22.89
CA PRO A 10 -3.23 5.51 -22.47
C PRO A 10 -3.07 6.27 -21.14
N LYS A 11 -3.98 7.23 -20.90
CA LYS A 11 -4.26 7.93 -19.64
C LYS A 11 -4.36 7.04 -18.39
N SER A 12 -5.06 5.91 -18.49
CA SER A 12 -5.26 4.94 -17.40
C SER A 12 -4.06 4.02 -17.16
N LYS A 13 -3.26 3.75 -18.20
CA LYS A 13 -2.09 2.88 -18.10
C LYS A 13 -0.92 3.58 -17.39
N GLU A 14 -0.59 4.80 -17.82
CA GLU A 14 0.48 5.61 -17.23
C GLU A 14 0.22 5.93 -15.76
N LEU A 15 -1.02 6.35 -15.44
CA LEU A 15 -1.46 6.58 -14.08
C LEU A 15 -1.42 5.29 -13.24
N GLY A 16 -1.85 4.17 -13.81
CA GLY A 16 -1.80 2.86 -13.15
C GLY A 16 -0.38 2.41 -12.84
N ASP A 17 0.56 2.58 -13.77
CA ASP A 17 1.97 2.25 -13.56
C ASP A 17 2.64 3.18 -12.54
N ALA A 18 2.27 4.46 -12.50
CA ALA A 18 2.71 5.38 -11.47
C ALA A 18 2.18 4.97 -10.08
N LEU A 19 0.90 4.59 -9.98
CA LEU A 19 0.33 4.10 -8.72
C LEU A 19 0.98 2.80 -8.24
N LYS A 20 1.34 1.89 -9.15
CA LYS A 20 2.12 0.68 -8.80
C LYS A 20 3.50 1.03 -8.26
N LYS A 21 4.22 1.94 -8.93
CA LYS A 21 5.53 2.42 -8.46
C LYS A 21 5.42 3.09 -7.09
N PHE A 22 4.35 3.84 -6.86
CA PHE A 22 4.06 4.43 -5.55
C PHE A 22 3.77 3.35 -4.49
N ALA A 23 2.93 2.36 -4.81
CA ALA A 23 2.62 1.27 -3.89
C ALA A 23 3.87 0.48 -3.47
N ALA A 24 4.86 0.34 -4.37
CA ALA A 24 6.15 -0.27 -4.08
C ALA A 24 7.05 0.54 -3.11
N LEU A 25 6.76 1.84 -2.90
CA LEU A 25 7.46 2.67 -1.92
C LEU A 25 6.86 2.59 -0.52
N LEU A 26 5.63 2.08 -0.41
CA LEU A 26 4.96 1.89 0.87
C LEU A 26 5.55 0.67 1.58
N PRO A 27 5.47 0.59 2.92
CA PRO A 27 5.85 -0.62 3.64
C PRO A 27 5.03 -1.81 3.13
N GLN A 28 5.73 -2.90 2.82
CA GLN A 28 5.12 -4.16 2.45
C GLN A 28 4.59 -4.83 3.72
N CYS A 29 3.34 -5.27 3.68
CA CYS A 29 2.70 -6.02 4.75
C CYS A 29 2.44 -7.48 4.34
N GLU A 30 3.07 -7.92 3.23
CA GLU A 30 2.90 -9.26 2.67
C GLU A 30 3.37 -10.32 3.66
N ASP A 31 4.44 -10.07 4.42
CA ASP A 31 4.94 -11.01 5.43
C ASP A 31 3.94 -11.19 6.58
N GLU A 32 3.38 -10.10 7.11
CA GLU A 32 2.35 -10.15 8.16
C GLU A 32 1.05 -10.79 7.64
N GLU A 33 0.69 -10.53 6.38
CA GLU A 33 -0.47 -11.15 5.72
C GLU A 33 -0.29 -12.66 5.56
N VAL A 34 0.88 -13.11 5.11
CA VAL A 34 1.24 -14.52 4.99
C VAL A 34 1.27 -15.20 6.36
N GLN A 35 1.79 -14.55 7.40
CA GLN A 35 1.76 -15.08 8.77
C GLN A 35 0.32 -15.25 9.28
N LEU A 36 -0.54 -14.26 9.08
CA LEU A 36 -1.95 -14.34 9.44
C LEU A 36 -2.67 -15.48 8.67
N HIS A 37 -2.42 -15.60 7.36
CA HIS A 37 -3.00 -16.65 6.54
C HIS A 37 -2.51 -18.05 6.96
N THR A 38 -1.22 -18.18 7.25
CA THR A 38 -0.62 -19.42 7.76
C THR A 38 -1.22 -19.81 9.11
N CYS A 39 -1.39 -18.85 10.02
CA CYS A 39 -2.05 -19.09 11.29
C CYS A 39 -3.50 -19.55 11.10
N ARG A 40 -4.26 -18.88 10.23
CA ARG A 40 -5.65 -19.26 9.90
C ARG A 40 -5.73 -20.68 9.36
N ASN A 41 -4.82 -21.05 8.46
CA ASN A 41 -4.77 -22.40 7.89
C ASN A 41 -4.42 -23.45 8.96
N ARG A 42 -3.51 -23.14 9.89
CA ARG A 42 -3.17 -24.03 11.02
C ARG A 42 -4.34 -24.23 11.98
N VAL A 43 -5.10 -23.17 12.25
CA VAL A 43 -6.30 -23.23 13.10
C VAL A 43 -7.42 -24.00 12.39
N ALA A 44 -7.59 -23.79 11.08
CA ALA A 44 -8.59 -24.50 10.28
C ALA A 44 -8.28 -26.00 10.13
N SER A 45 -7.01 -26.39 10.06
CA SER A 45 -6.57 -27.78 9.95
C SER A 45 -6.45 -28.52 11.29
N ALA A 46 -6.72 -27.84 12.41
CA ALA A 46 -6.69 -28.47 13.73
C ALA A 46 -7.81 -29.50 13.89
N SER A 47 -7.53 -30.59 14.59
CA SER A 47 -8.49 -31.68 14.80
C SER A 47 -9.75 -31.19 15.54
N SER A 48 -10.88 -31.86 15.30
CA SER A 48 -12.19 -31.53 15.88
C SER A 48 -12.21 -31.54 17.41
N PHE A 49 -11.34 -32.32 18.05
CA PHE A 49 -11.12 -32.31 19.51
C PHE A 49 -10.50 -30.99 19.98
N THR A 50 -9.51 -30.50 19.25
CA THR A 50 -8.83 -29.22 19.52
C THR A 50 -9.78 -28.05 19.26
N GLN A 51 -10.57 -28.09 18.19
CA GLN A 51 -11.62 -27.09 17.91
C GLN A 51 -12.71 -27.07 18.98
N LYS A 52 -13.10 -28.23 19.55
CA LYS A 52 -14.03 -28.30 20.69
C LYS A 52 -13.45 -27.68 21.95
N LEU A 53 -12.17 -27.91 22.25
CA LEU A 53 -11.48 -27.25 23.37
C LEU A 53 -11.45 -25.72 23.20
N TRP A 54 -11.34 -25.23 21.96
CA TRP A 54 -11.36 -23.79 21.66
C TRP A 54 -12.75 -23.17 21.74
N GLY A 55 -13.80 -23.92 21.38
CA GLY A 55 -15.21 -23.49 21.49
C GLY A 55 -15.71 -23.30 22.92
N PHE A 56 -15.04 -23.87 23.92
CA PHE A 56 -15.37 -23.73 25.35
C PHE A 56 -14.79 -22.46 26.02
N GLY A 57 -14.32 -21.49 25.25
CA GLY A 57 -13.90 -20.18 25.77
C GLY A 57 -12.42 -20.04 26.12
N ILE A 58 -11.61 -21.08 25.91
CA ILE A 58 -10.14 -21.05 26.09
C ILE A 58 -9.43 -20.48 24.83
N GLY A 59 -10.14 -20.34 23.70
CA GLY A 59 -9.56 -20.06 22.37
C GLY A 59 -9.86 -18.68 21.76
N ARG A 60 -10.13 -17.63 22.56
CA ARG A 60 -10.26 -16.28 21.99
C ARG A 60 -8.89 -15.74 21.60
N GLY A 61 -8.51 -15.93 20.33
CA GLY A 61 -7.42 -15.18 19.70
C GLY A 61 -6.23 -16.00 19.18
N HIS A 62 -6.44 -17.19 18.62
CA HIS A 62 -5.35 -18.01 18.10
C HIS A 62 -4.46 -17.34 17.04
N CYS A 63 -5.04 -16.40 16.29
CA CYS A 63 -4.30 -15.56 15.34
C CYS A 63 -4.46 -14.07 15.68
N ALA A 64 -4.79 -13.73 16.92
CA ALA A 64 -5.02 -12.33 17.31
C ALA A 64 -3.71 -11.53 17.26
N GLU A 65 -2.58 -12.17 17.57
CA GLU A 65 -1.27 -11.54 17.49
C GLU A 65 -0.87 -11.25 16.03
N GLU A 66 -1.01 -12.23 15.14
CA GLU A 66 -0.74 -12.07 13.71
C GLU A 66 -1.73 -11.07 13.07
N ALA A 67 -2.99 -11.08 13.50
CA ALA A 67 -3.99 -10.11 13.05
C ALA A 67 -3.65 -8.70 13.53
N SER A 68 -3.16 -8.54 14.78
CA SER A 68 -2.69 -7.26 15.30
C SER A 68 -1.49 -6.76 14.50
N ARG A 69 -0.49 -7.61 14.25
CA ARG A 69 0.69 -7.25 13.46
C ARG A 69 0.33 -6.82 12.03
N PHE A 70 -0.57 -7.55 11.38
CA PHE A 70 -1.09 -7.17 10.06
C PHE A 70 -1.85 -5.85 10.11
N SER A 71 -2.71 -5.65 11.11
CA SER A 71 -3.44 -4.40 11.31
C SER A 71 -2.50 -3.21 11.55
N ASP A 72 -1.47 -3.40 12.37
CA ASP A 72 -0.46 -2.37 12.65
C ASP A 72 0.36 -2.04 11.39
N CYS A 73 0.69 -3.05 10.59
CA CYS A 73 1.36 -2.83 9.31
C CYS A 73 0.45 -2.09 8.32
N ALA A 74 -0.83 -2.49 8.20
CA ALA A 74 -1.80 -1.82 7.35
C ALA A 74 -2.01 -0.35 7.77
N ALA A 75 -2.12 -0.09 9.07
CA ALA A 75 -2.21 1.27 9.60
C ALA A 75 -0.95 2.09 9.31
N LYS A 76 0.25 1.49 9.42
CA LYS A 76 1.51 2.15 9.02
C LYS A 76 1.56 2.43 7.53
N LYS A 77 1.13 1.48 6.70
CA LYS A 77 1.05 1.62 5.24
C LYS A 77 0.15 2.78 4.84
N GLU A 78 -1.02 2.89 5.48
CA GLU A 78 -1.95 4.00 5.29
C GLU A 78 -1.36 5.32 5.80
N ALA A 79 -0.77 5.35 7.00
CA ALA A 79 -0.16 6.56 7.53
C ALA A 79 0.99 7.08 6.64
N VAL A 80 1.82 6.20 6.10
CA VAL A 80 2.88 6.54 5.15
C VAL A 80 2.29 7.02 3.83
N SER A 81 1.25 6.36 3.31
CA SER A 81 0.62 6.78 2.06
C SER A 81 0.01 8.18 2.19
N VAL A 82 -0.70 8.45 3.28
CA VAL A 82 -1.29 9.76 3.60
C VAL A 82 -0.20 10.81 3.80
N HIS A 83 0.88 10.47 4.51
CA HIS A 83 1.99 11.41 4.71
C HIS A 83 2.62 11.83 3.38
N ILE A 84 2.93 10.86 2.52
CA ILE A 84 3.56 11.11 1.23
C ILE A 84 2.60 11.87 0.30
N THR A 85 1.33 11.45 0.22
CA THR A 85 0.35 12.15 -0.63
C THR A 85 0.06 13.56 -0.15
N LYS A 86 0.02 13.81 1.15
CA LYS A 86 -0.12 15.15 1.70
C LYS A 86 1.08 16.03 1.36
N ALA A 87 2.30 15.48 1.46
CA ALA A 87 3.53 16.21 1.14
C ALA A 87 3.71 16.48 -0.36
N CYS A 88 3.35 15.52 -1.21
CA CYS A 88 3.69 15.52 -2.64
C CYS A 88 2.52 15.83 -3.59
N ALA A 89 1.28 15.57 -3.18
CA ALA A 89 0.08 15.74 -3.98
C ALA A 89 -0.88 16.81 -3.43
N GLY A 90 -0.52 17.44 -2.30
CA GLY A 90 -1.34 18.44 -1.63
C GLY A 90 -2.54 17.86 -0.86
N GLY A 91 -2.59 16.55 -0.63
CA GLY A 91 -3.61 15.94 0.24
C GLY A 91 -3.94 14.48 -0.10
N ASP A 92 -4.37 14.24 -1.34
CA ASP A 92 -4.96 12.95 -1.74
C ASP A 92 -4.39 12.41 -3.07
N HIS A 93 -4.50 11.10 -3.28
CA HIS A 93 -4.20 10.44 -4.56
C HIS A 93 -4.97 11.03 -5.75
N ARG A 94 -6.18 11.57 -5.49
CA ARG A 94 -6.97 12.30 -6.49
C ARG A 94 -6.27 13.56 -7.00
N GLY A 95 -5.41 14.19 -6.20
CA GLY A 95 -4.64 15.36 -6.60
C GLY A 95 -3.74 15.07 -7.80
N ILE A 96 -3.07 13.92 -7.83
CA ILE A 96 -2.23 13.50 -8.96
C ILE A 96 -3.06 13.22 -10.21
N ALA A 97 -4.19 12.52 -10.05
CA ALA A 97 -5.05 12.20 -11.17
C ALA A 97 -5.61 13.48 -11.81
N VAL A 98 -6.05 14.44 -10.99
CA VAL A 98 -6.53 15.75 -11.46
C VAL A 98 -5.41 16.56 -12.13
N ALA A 99 -4.19 16.56 -11.57
CA ALA A 99 -3.06 17.26 -12.17
C ALA A 99 -2.66 16.66 -13.54
N TYR A 100 -2.63 15.33 -13.63
CA TYR A 100 -2.35 14.62 -14.88
C TYR A 100 -3.46 14.85 -15.92
N ASP A 101 -4.72 14.84 -15.49
CA ASP A 101 -5.88 15.10 -16.34
C ASP A 101 -5.88 16.52 -16.90
N LYS A 102 -5.54 17.52 -16.07
CA LYS A 102 -5.38 18.91 -16.51
C LYS A 102 -4.25 19.06 -17.52
N CYS A 103 -3.13 18.37 -17.29
CA CYS A 103 -2.03 18.37 -18.25
C CYS A 103 -2.46 17.77 -19.60
N LEU A 104 -3.15 16.63 -19.57
CA LEU A 104 -3.64 15.98 -20.79
C LEU A 104 -4.63 16.86 -21.55
N ALA A 105 -5.53 17.53 -20.84
CA ALA A 105 -6.45 18.48 -21.46
C ALA A 105 -5.71 19.66 -22.13
N ALA A 106 -4.60 20.12 -21.54
CA ALA A 106 -3.78 21.21 -22.08
C ALA A 106 -2.87 20.78 -23.25
N ASN A 107 -2.54 19.48 -23.37
CA ASN A 107 -1.60 18.95 -24.36
C ASN A 107 -2.27 17.96 -25.33
N GLU A 108 -3.56 18.16 -25.67
CA GLU A 108 -4.29 17.35 -26.66
C GLU A 108 -4.24 15.83 -26.40
N ASN A 109 -4.30 15.42 -25.13
CA ASN A 109 -4.16 14.04 -24.65
C ASN A 109 -2.79 13.39 -24.93
N ASN A 110 -1.74 14.18 -25.11
CA ASN A 110 -0.37 13.69 -25.23
C ASN A 110 0.18 13.22 -23.88
N ALA A 111 0.13 11.91 -23.63
CA ALA A 111 0.63 11.28 -22.41
C ALA A 111 2.12 11.55 -22.15
N THR A 112 2.95 11.56 -23.21
CA THR A 112 4.39 11.79 -23.11
C THR A 112 4.72 13.18 -22.59
N ALA A 113 3.96 14.20 -23.02
CA ALA A 113 4.12 15.57 -22.52
C ALA A 113 3.74 15.70 -21.04
N CYS A 114 2.88 14.80 -20.54
CA CYS A 114 2.37 14.80 -19.17
C CYS A 114 3.04 13.79 -18.24
N ALA A 115 3.88 12.91 -18.76
CA ALA A 115 4.72 11.99 -17.97
C ALA A 115 5.54 12.69 -16.86
N PRO A 116 6.06 13.93 -17.04
CA PRO A 116 6.77 14.65 -15.98
C PRO A 116 5.91 14.93 -14.73
N VAL A 117 4.59 15.08 -14.89
CA VAL A 117 3.67 15.28 -13.74
C VAL A 117 3.65 14.03 -12.85
N LEU A 118 3.59 12.85 -13.46
CA LEU A 118 3.63 11.58 -12.73
C LEU A 118 5.03 11.31 -12.14
N GLN A 119 6.10 11.63 -12.89
CA GLN A 119 7.47 11.51 -12.38
C GLN A 119 7.73 12.42 -11.19
N GLY A 120 7.31 13.69 -11.25
CA GLY A 120 7.51 14.63 -10.14
C GLY A 120 6.86 14.16 -8.84
N PHE A 121 5.66 13.57 -8.93
CA PHE A 121 5.03 12.91 -7.79
C PHE A 121 5.85 11.72 -7.28
N LEU A 122 6.29 10.84 -8.17
CA LEU A 122 7.07 9.66 -7.80
C LEU A 122 8.41 10.02 -7.15
N ASP A 123 9.07 11.07 -7.62
CA ASP A 123 10.36 11.51 -7.06
C ASP A 123 10.17 12.15 -5.69
N CYS A 124 9.12 12.97 -5.51
CA CYS A 124 8.75 13.45 -4.19
C CYS A 124 8.39 12.27 -3.26
N ALA A 125 7.63 11.31 -3.75
CA ALA A 125 7.23 10.14 -2.99
C ALA A 125 8.42 9.28 -2.55
N ARG A 126 9.42 9.11 -3.41
CA ARG A 126 10.68 8.43 -3.08
C ARG A 126 11.43 9.16 -1.97
N GLN A 127 11.54 10.49 -2.05
CA GLN A 127 12.22 11.26 -1.01
C GLN A 127 11.52 11.15 0.35
N GLU A 128 10.19 11.26 0.38
CA GLU A 128 9.43 11.15 1.63
C GLU A 128 9.43 9.72 2.19
N ALA A 129 9.31 8.70 1.32
CA ALA A 129 9.46 7.30 1.75
C ALA A 129 10.85 7.04 2.36
N GLN A 130 11.92 7.55 1.75
CA GLN A 130 13.28 7.43 2.29
C GLN A 130 13.45 8.18 3.62
N ARG A 131 12.85 9.37 3.77
CA ARG A 131 12.85 10.12 5.03
C ARG A 131 12.13 9.35 6.13
N TYR A 132 11.00 8.73 5.82
CA TYR A 132 10.26 7.89 6.75
C TYR A 132 11.08 6.66 7.16
N GLN A 133 11.66 5.93 6.21
CA GLN A 133 12.50 4.77 6.50
C GLN A 133 13.73 5.12 7.34
N LYS A 134 14.39 6.26 7.07
CA LYS A 134 15.49 6.75 7.90
C LYS A 134 15.06 7.00 9.34
N ARG A 135 13.89 7.61 9.57
CA ARG A 135 13.37 7.81 10.92
C ARG A 135 13.13 6.49 11.63
N VAL A 136 12.47 5.53 10.98
CA VAL A 136 12.20 4.21 11.56
C VAL A 136 13.49 3.46 11.90
N ASN A 137 14.49 3.48 11.02
CA ASN A 137 15.77 2.81 11.25
C ASN A 137 16.59 3.46 12.38
N VAL A 138 16.52 4.79 12.53
CA VAL A 138 17.15 5.50 13.67
C VAL A 138 16.48 5.10 14.98
N THR A 139 15.15 5.00 15.01
CA THR A 139 14.43 4.58 16.22
C THR A 139 14.75 3.13 16.59
N ALA A 140 14.87 2.23 15.60
CA ALA A 140 15.21 0.82 15.81
C ALA A 140 16.67 0.62 16.27
N ALA A 141 17.59 1.47 15.81
CA ALA A 141 18.98 1.48 16.29
C ALA A 141 19.06 1.96 17.75
N ALA A 142 18.26 2.98 18.12
CA ALA A 142 18.22 3.50 19.49
C ALA A 142 17.68 2.48 20.50
N THR A 143 16.82 1.54 20.08
CA THR A 143 16.26 0.50 20.97
C THR A 143 17.20 -0.69 21.18
N LYS A 144 18.25 -0.86 20.37
CA LYS A 144 19.25 -1.93 20.51
C LYS A 144 20.48 -1.53 21.34
N SER A 145 20.54 -0.28 21.80
CA SER A 145 21.65 0.24 22.61
C SER A 145 21.29 0.42 24.09
N GLN A 146 20.19 -0.19 24.54
CA GLN A 146 19.81 -0.25 25.96
C GLN A 146 19.84 -1.69 26.46
#